data_AF-A0A2D7WIG0-F1
#
_entry.id   AF-A0A2D7WIG0-F1
#
_cell.length_a   1.000
_cell.length_b   1.000
_cell.length_c   1.000
_cell.angle_alpha   90.00
_cell.angle_beta   90.00
_cell.angle_gamma   90.00
#
_symmetry.space_group_name_H-M   'P 1'
#
loop_
_entity.id
_entity.type
_entity.pdbx_description
1 polymer ?
#
loop_
_entity_poly.entity_id
_entity_poly.type
_entity_poly.pdbx_seq_one_letter_code
_entity_poly.pdbx_strand_id
1 'polypeptide(L)'
;MDLTHGDVLDGGKELLSNVPMYISADDGYAQWGGCLHLKRQNGDLLRSGEYRIRLRDGRLGNIVVRKVISTNGAHHLEVLFEGRGELAQRRAG
;
A
#
# COMPACT_ATOMS: atom_id res chain seq x y z
N MET A 1 -0.43 12.88 7.07
CA MET A 1 -0.87 11.84 6.13
C MET A 1 -0.64 12.38 4.73
N ASP A 2 0.32 11.79 4.02
CA ASP A 2 0.74 12.27 2.71
C ASP A 2 0.07 11.45 1.61
N LEU A 3 -0.48 12.13 0.60
CA LEU A 3 -0.98 11.48 -0.61
C LEU A 3 0.18 11.25 -1.56
N THR A 4 0.40 10.00 -1.94
CA THR A 4 1.36 9.60 -2.96
C THR A 4 0.75 8.55 -3.89
N HIS A 5 1.55 8.05 -4.81
CA HIS A 5 1.19 6.89 -5.63
C HIS A 5 2.30 5.85 -5.56
N GLY A 6 1.96 4.60 -5.83
CA GLY A 6 2.94 3.52 -5.88
C GLY A 6 2.38 2.25 -6.49
N ASP A 7 3.22 1.24 -6.55
CA ASP A 7 2.85 -0.09 -7.02
C ASP A 7 2.70 -1.03 -5.83
N VAL A 8 1.78 -1.99 -5.95
CA VAL A 8 1.65 -3.12 -5.02
C VAL A 8 2.25 -4.35 -5.68
N LEU A 9 3.12 -5.02 -4.94
CA LEU A 9 3.88 -6.18 -5.38
C LEU A 9 3.47 -7.41 -4.55
N ASP A 10 3.33 -8.55 -5.23
CA ASP A 10 3.15 -9.87 -4.61
C ASP A 10 4.28 -10.79 -5.07
N GLY A 11 5.03 -11.36 -4.12
CA GLY A 11 6.23 -12.16 -4.43
C GLY A 11 7.28 -11.44 -5.29
N GLY A 12 7.33 -10.10 -5.25
CA GLY A 12 8.22 -9.27 -6.06
C GLY A 12 7.73 -8.98 -7.49
N LYS A 13 6.56 -9.50 -7.88
CA LYS A 13 5.90 -9.18 -9.15
C LYS A 13 4.89 -8.06 -8.95
N GLU A 14 4.76 -7.19 -9.94
CA GLU A 14 3.74 -6.14 -9.92
C GLU A 14 2.35 -6.74 -10.03
N LEU A 15 1.52 -6.42 -9.03
CA LEU A 15 0.12 -6.81 -8.95
C LEU A 15 -0.80 -5.64 -9.30
N LEU A 16 -0.46 -4.44 -8.82
CA LEU A 16 -1.16 -3.19 -9.11
C LEU A 16 -0.13 -2.09 -9.35
N SER A 17 -0.38 -1.22 -10.32
CA SER A 17 0.49 -0.09 -10.64
C SER A 17 -0.18 1.26 -10.42
N ASN A 18 0.63 2.26 -10.06
CA ASN A 18 0.23 3.66 -9.89
C ASN A 18 -1.06 3.84 -9.05
N VAL A 19 -1.15 3.08 -7.96
CA VAL A 19 -2.26 3.13 -7.00
C VAL A 19 -2.12 4.39 -6.13
N PRO A 20 -3.18 5.19 -5.94
CA PRO A 20 -3.20 6.25 -4.93
C PRO A 20 -3.09 5.68 -3.52
N MET A 21 -2.18 6.24 -2.72
CA MET A 21 -1.88 5.78 -1.37
C MET A 21 -1.86 6.96 -0.40
N TYR A 22 -2.56 6.83 0.72
CA TYR A 22 -2.41 7.72 1.86
C TYR A 22 -1.49 7.04 2.86
N ILE A 23 -0.36 7.68 3.16
CA ILE A 23 0.63 7.13 4.10
C ILE A 23 0.69 8.01 5.33
N SER A 24 0.57 7.38 6.50
CA SER A 24 0.87 7.99 7.78
C SER A 24 2.11 7.33 8.33
N ALA A 25 3.22 8.05 8.29
CA ALA A 25 4.41 7.71 9.05
C ALA A 25 4.47 8.69 10.22
N ASP A 26 4.26 8.20 11.45
CA ASP A 26 4.60 8.99 12.62
C ASP A 26 6.13 9.01 12.74
N ASP A 27 6.70 10.14 13.17
CA ASP A 27 8.14 10.39 13.29
C ASP A 27 8.87 9.53 14.38
N GLY A 28 8.25 8.43 14.81
CA GLY A 28 8.81 7.46 15.77
C GLY A 28 9.42 6.22 15.08
N TYR A 29 10.06 5.35 15.88
CA TYR A 29 10.86 4.15 15.51
C TYR A 29 10.09 2.99 14.82
N ALA A 30 9.00 3.32 14.10
CA ALA A 30 8.11 2.55 13.22
C ALA A 30 6.87 1.86 13.82
N GLN A 31 5.70 2.40 13.45
CA GLN A 31 4.58 1.64 12.87
C GLN A 31 3.82 2.56 11.90
N TRP A 32 4.41 2.83 10.74
CA TRP A 32 3.73 3.55 9.68
C TRP A 32 2.60 2.69 9.10
N GLY A 33 1.57 3.33 8.57
CA GLY A 33 0.41 2.64 8.01
C GLY A 33 -0.24 3.49 6.94
N GLY A 34 -1.34 2.99 6.39
CA GLY A 34 -2.00 3.75 5.34
C GLY A 34 -3.21 3.08 4.74
N CYS A 35 -3.69 3.72 3.70
CA CYS A 35 -4.83 3.29 2.92
C CYS A 35 -4.51 3.34 1.43
N LEU A 36 -4.78 2.25 0.71
CA LEU A 36 -4.81 2.24 -0.74
C LEU A 36 -6.22 2.59 -1.21
N HIS A 37 -6.35 3.41 -2.24
CA HIS A 37 -7.64 3.72 -2.85
C HIS A 37 -7.71 3.05 -4.23
N LEU A 38 -8.54 2.02 -4.34
CA LEU A 38 -8.67 1.19 -5.54
C LEU A 38 -10.03 1.37 -6.22
N LYS A 39 -10.05 1.12 -7.53
CA LYS A 39 -11.30 0.84 -8.25
C LYS A 39 -11.79 -0.56 -7.87
N ARG A 40 -13.11 -0.75 -7.75
CA ARG A 40 -13.70 -2.04 -7.32
C ARG A 40 -13.24 -3.24 -8.13
N GLN A 41 -13.04 -3.08 -9.44
CA GLN A 41 -12.55 -4.14 -10.33
C GLN A 41 -11.17 -4.71 -9.93
N ASN A 42 -10.39 -3.96 -9.16
CA ASN A 42 -9.08 -4.39 -8.66
C ASN A 42 -9.17 -4.98 -7.24
N GLY A 43 -10.36 -5.04 -6.65
CA GLY A 43 -10.58 -5.48 -5.28
C GLY A 43 -10.24 -6.91 -4.99
N ASP A 44 -10.50 -7.80 -5.95
CA ASP A 44 -10.28 -9.24 -5.80
C ASP A 44 -8.79 -9.61 -5.82
N LEU A 45 -7.93 -8.68 -6.26
CA LEU A 45 -6.48 -8.84 -6.35
C LEU A 45 -5.82 -8.74 -4.97
N LEU A 46 -6.40 -7.99 -4.03
CA LEU A 46 -5.86 -7.86 -2.68
C LEU A 46 -6.76 -8.52 -1.65
N ARG A 47 -6.13 -9.32 -0.78
CA ARG A 47 -6.79 -9.96 0.37
C ARG A 47 -6.02 -9.60 1.63
N SER A 48 -6.55 -9.95 2.80
CA SER A 48 -5.75 -9.86 4.03
C SER A 48 -4.51 -10.74 3.90
N GLY A 49 -3.33 -10.17 4.10
CA GLY A 49 -2.07 -10.85 3.81
C GLY A 49 -0.89 -9.90 3.69
N GLU A 50 0.29 -10.47 3.41
CA GLU A 50 1.53 -9.73 3.26
C GLU A 50 1.77 -9.33 1.81
N TYR A 51 2.18 -8.08 1.59
CA TYR A 51 2.53 -7.54 0.29
C TYR A 51 3.73 -6.60 0.43
N ARG A 52 4.24 -6.11 -0.70
CA ARG A 52 5.19 -5.01 -0.71
C ARG A 52 4.63 -3.85 -1.51
N ILE A 53 4.89 -2.62 -1.06
CA ILE A 53 4.62 -1.43 -1.86
C ILE A 53 5.92 -0.82 -2.34
N ARG A 54 5.89 -0.28 -3.56
CA ARG A 54 6.93 0.56 -4.13
C ARG A 54 6.37 1.95 -4.35
N LEU A 55 6.79 2.92 -3.55
CA LEU A 55 6.36 4.29 -3.72
C LEU A 55 7.00 4.91 -4.96
N ARG A 56 6.36 5.94 -5.51
CA ARG A 56 6.84 6.68 -6.68
C ARG A 56 8.25 7.26 -6.50
N ASP A 57 8.63 7.59 -5.25
CA ASP A 57 9.98 8.08 -4.91
C ASP A 57 11.03 6.96 -4.81
N GLY A 58 10.66 5.71 -5.08
CA GLY A 58 11.55 4.54 -5.07
C GLY A 58 11.68 3.86 -3.71
N ARG A 59 11.02 4.35 -2.65
CA ARG A 59 10.98 3.65 -1.37
C ARG A 59 10.19 2.34 -1.46
N LEU A 60 10.66 1.32 -0.76
CA LEU A 60 10.06 0.00 -0.65
C LEU A 60 9.65 -0.25 0.79
N GLY A 61 8.43 -0.76 0.98
CA GLY A 61 7.91 -1.11 2.29
C GLY A 61 7.18 -2.44 2.26
N ASN A 62 7.48 -3.32 3.21
CA ASN A 62 6.64 -4.50 3.43
C ASN A 62 5.39 -4.04 4.19
N ILE A 63 4.23 -4.52 3.78
CA ILE A 63 2.95 -4.18 4.39
C ILE A 63 2.15 -5.44 4.69
N VAL A 64 1.26 -5.34 5.67
CA VAL A 64 0.20 -6.31 5.91
C VAL A 64 -1.13 -5.65 5.65
N VAL A 65 -1.88 -6.14 4.67
CA VAL A 65 -3.26 -5.74 4.44
C VAL A 65 -4.11 -6.31 5.59
N ARG A 66 -4.79 -5.41 6.31
CA ARG A 66 -5.59 -5.76 7.50
C ARG A 66 -7.06 -5.87 7.16
N LYS A 67 -7.54 -4.95 6.31
CA LYS A 67 -8.95 -4.85 5.97
C LYS A 67 -9.14 -4.30 4.56
N VAL A 68 -10.07 -4.89 3.83
CA VAL A 68 -10.61 -4.34 2.57
C VAL A 68 -12.01 -3.83 2.88
N ILE A 69 -12.24 -2.54 2.65
CA ILE A 69 -13.50 -1.85 2.92
C ILE A 69 -14.11 -1.45 1.58
N SER A 70 -15.38 -1.77 1.38
CA SER A 70 -16.14 -1.28 0.23
C SER A 70 -16.80 0.04 0.61
N THR A 71 -16.30 1.15 0.08
CA THR A 71 -16.86 2.49 0.32
C THR A 71 -17.78 2.93 -0.83
N ASN A 72 -18.81 3.72 -0.51
CA ASN A 72 -19.73 4.39 -1.43
C ASN A 72 -20.19 3.58 -2.67
N GLY A 73 -21.25 2.77 -2.51
CA GLY A 73 -22.13 2.43 -3.64
C GLY A 73 -21.52 1.71 -4.85
N ALA A 74 -20.42 0.97 -4.67
CA ALA A 74 -19.85 -0.01 -5.61
C ALA A 74 -18.77 0.43 -6.63
N HIS A 75 -18.16 1.62 -6.53
CA HIS A 75 -17.10 2.01 -7.48
C HIS A 75 -15.68 1.90 -6.93
N HIS A 76 -15.51 2.01 -5.61
CA HIS A 76 -14.20 2.11 -4.98
C HIS A 76 -14.06 1.15 -3.80
N LEU A 77 -12.81 0.82 -3.49
CA LEU A 77 -12.40 0.04 -2.34
C LEU A 77 -11.26 0.74 -1.63
N GLU A 78 -11.31 0.71 -0.31
CA GLU A 78 -10.25 1.18 0.56
C GLU A 78 -9.55 -0.03 1.18
N VAL A 79 -8.24 -0.09 1.06
CA VAL A 79 -7.44 -1.19 1.63
C VAL A 79 -6.55 -0.62 2.72
N LEU A 80 -6.89 -0.95 3.97
CA LEU A 80 -6.11 -0.55 5.13
C LEU A 80 -4.94 -1.51 5.31
N PHE A 81 -3.75 -0.94 5.52
CA PHE A 81 -2.53 -1.70 5.75
C PHE A 81 -1.69 -1.13 6.88
N GLU A 82 -0.87 -2.01 7.47
CA GLU A 82 0.18 -1.69 8.43
C GLU A 82 1.54 -1.96 7.78
N GLY A 83 2.50 -1.04 7.93
CA GLY A 83 3.88 -1.22 7.53
C GLY A 83 4.62 -2.18 8.47
N ARG A 84 5.52 -2.99 7.90
CA ARG A 84 6.43 -3.87 8.63
C ARG A 84 7.87 -3.41 8.41
N GLY A 85 8.52 -2.97 9.49
CA GLY A 85 9.86 -2.40 9.45
C GLY A 85 9.88 -1.01 8.82
N GLU A 86 11.08 -0.55 8.45
CA GLU A 86 11.28 0.77 7.88
C GLU A 86 10.86 0.84 6.41
N LEU A 87 10.36 2.01 6.00
CA LEU A 87 10.10 2.36 4.62
C LEU A 87 11.42 2.83 3.98
N ALA A 88 12.23 1.86 3.53
CA ALA A 88 13.60 2.12 3.07
C ALA A 88 13.64 2.59 1.61
N GLN A 89 14.58 3.48 1.28
CA GLN A 89 14.92 3.73 -0.13
C GLN A 89 15.57 2.48 -0.73
N ARG A 90 15.20 2.13 -1.97
CA ARG A 90 15.96 1.14 -2.73
C ARG A 90 17.38 1.67 -2.89
N ARG A 91 18.36 1.04 -2.20
CA ARG A 91 19.78 1.27 -2.53
C ARG A 91 19.96 0.84 -3.97
N ALA A 92 20.34 1.78 -4.84
CA ALA A 92 20.78 1.45 -6.19
C ALA A 92 21.99 0.52 -6.04
N GLY A 93 21.82 -0.74 -6.44
CA GLY A 93 22.92 -1.66 -6.72
C GLY A 93 23.29 -1.55 -8.19
#